data_AF-A0A4V1UWV6-F1
#
_entry.id   AF-A0A4V1UWV6-F1
#
_cell.length_a   1.000
_cell.length_b   1.000
_cell.length_c   1.000
_cell.angle_alpha   90.00
_cell.angle_beta   90.00
_cell.angle_gamma   90.00
#
_symmetry.space_group_name_H-M   'P 1'
#
loop_
_entity.id
_entity.type
_entity.pdbx_description
1 polymer ?
#
loop_
_entity_poly.entity_id
_entity_poly.type
_entity_poly.pdbx_seq_one_letter_code
_entity_poly.pdbx_strand_id
1 'polypeptide(L)'
;MATVISPSPELEKQLEERVEEKPDRRSSGITFRVVLLSLALAALFGYCIPIIDYKMSNTFLGANHLPAGAVAVLLVLLLVVNPLLKTLSARIALRRNEILTVYITCLFSTLVPGKGGENFFLPILIAPFYYATRENKWLEALQPYFKPWFSPAINADGSYNAHVIESWYTGLGPGESIPWGAWAVPLATWSTGILVLYFMQGCLGVILRAQWAQREALAFPLLRLPIEMTEDVDKPGQKIGPFFKNSTMWVGFGVAVFIEMMNGLHLYFPEVPEIPLRLPTGPLFTEAPWNQIGGLSLEIWPAVLGIAFLLTSEVSFSLWFFHLFSKFQLIVAFILGFQPATMESPFWTRGWAKGFVGYQQIGAYVAFVGILLWTGREHWARVARRAFGREKASPEEKLEALSYPVAFWGFWGSMALLIAWTIAAGVAPHVAFVLWGAYLMVALGLTRMVAEAGLMFALYRPRQRRARFGD
;
A
#
# COMPACT_ATOMS: atom_id res chain seq x y z
N MET A 1 -37.08 -25.51 16.09
CA MET A 1 -36.76 -26.78 15.41
C MET A 1 -36.59 -26.45 13.94
N ALA A 2 -35.36 -26.12 13.52
CA ALA A 2 -35.06 -25.76 12.13
C ALA A 2 -34.51 -27.00 11.43
N THR A 3 -35.25 -27.50 10.45
CA THR A 3 -34.92 -28.67 9.65
C THR A 3 -33.71 -28.34 8.79
N VAL A 4 -32.58 -29.00 9.07
CA VAL A 4 -31.39 -28.93 8.23
C VAL A 4 -31.73 -29.63 6.91
N ILE A 5 -31.89 -28.85 5.85
CA ILE A 5 -32.06 -29.38 4.50
C ILE A 5 -30.68 -29.93 4.09
N SER A 6 -30.57 -31.26 4.01
CA SER A 6 -29.39 -31.91 3.46
C SER A 6 -29.22 -31.52 1.99
N PRO A 7 -27.99 -31.23 1.52
CA PRO A 7 -27.76 -30.96 0.10
C PRO A 7 -28.21 -32.15 -0.75
N SER A 8 -28.71 -31.89 -1.96
CA SER A 8 -29.14 -32.95 -2.88
C SER A 8 -27.95 -33.86 -3.24
N PRO A 9 -28.17 -35.17 -3.48
CA PRO A 9 -27.10 -36.11 -3.86
C PRO A 9 -26.26 -35.66 -5.06
N GLU A 10 -26.87 -34.93 -6.00
CA GLU A 10 -26.19 -34.33 -7.16
C GLU A 10 -25.15 -33.26 -6.75
N LEU A 11 -25.47 -32.49 -5.71
CA LEU A 11 -24.61 -31.43 -5.17
C LEU A 11 -23.51 -32.02 -4.30
N GLU A 12 -23.81 -33.07 -3.52
CA GLU A 12 -22.78 -33.85 -2.82
C GLU A 12 -21.79 -34.46 -3.82
N LYS A 13 -22.28 -35.04 -4.92
CA LYS A 13 -21.43 -35.59 -5.96
C LYS A 13 -20.61 -34.53 -6.69
N GLN A 14 -21.16 -33.35 -6.97
CA GLN A 14 -20.40 -32.22 -7.53
C GLN A 14 -19.36 -31.64 -6.55
N LEU A 15 -19.66 -31.66 -5.25
CA LEU A 15 -18.73 -31.25 -4.20
C LEU A 15 -17.62 -32.31 -4.02
N GLU A 16 -17.97 -33.59 -4.09
CA GLU A 16 -17.03 -34.72 -4.08
C GLU A 16 -16.14 -34.72 -5.32
N GLU A 17 -16.68 -34.49 -6.53
CA GLU A 17 -15.91 -34.36 -7.77
C GLU A 17 -14.97 -33.14 -7.75
N ARG A 18 -15.39 -32.01 -7.14
CA ARG A 18 -14.50 -30.85 -6.89
C ARG A 18 -13.41 -31.13 -5.85
N VAL A 19 -13.63 -32.08 -4.95
CA VAL A 19 -12.66 -32.51 -3.93
C VAL A 19 -11.74 -33.64 -4.46
N GLU A 20 -12.23 -34.45 -5.40
CA GLU A 20 -11.51 -35.53 -6.08
C GLU A 20 -10.69 -35.09 -7.29
N GLU A 21 -10.84 -33.85 -7.79
CA GLU A 21 -9.75 -33.20 -8.51
C GLU A 21 -8.54 -33.16 -7.57
N LYS A 22 -7.72 -34.23 -7.66
CA LYS A 22 -6.37 -34.29 -7.08
C LYS A 22 -5.78 -32.92 -7.33
N PRO A 23 -5.30 -32.20 -6.29
CA PRO A 23 -4.60 -30.96 -6.53
C PRO A 23 -3.45 -31.34 -7.44
N ASP A 24 -3.60 -30.98 -8.72
CA ASP A 24 -2.55 -31.11 -9.72
C ASP A 24 -1.32 -30.57 -9.00
N ARG A 25 -0.23 -31.33 -8.96
CA ARG A 25 0.97 -30.96 -8.19
C ARG A 25 1.41 -29.59 -8.69
N ARG A 26 0.85 -28.52 -8.11
CA ARG A 26 0.95 -27.17 -8.64
C ARG A 26 2.43 -26.90 -8.60
N SER A 27 3.04 -26.77 -9.77
CA SER A 27 4.47 -26.56 -9.83
C SER A 27 4.76 -25.32 -9.00
N SER A 28 5.55 -25.48 -7.95
CA SER A 28 5.97 -24.40 -7.06
C SER A 28 6.38 -23.20 -7.91
N GLY A 29 5.75 -22.04 -7.67
CA GLY A 29 6.16 -20.78 -8.30
C GLY A 29 7.54 -20.31 -7.85
N ILE A 30 8.06 -20.92 -6.78
CA ILE A 30 9.38 -20.63 -6.22
C ILE A 30 10.39 -21.58 -6.85
N THR A 31 11.15 -21.05 -7.80
CA THR A 31 12.31 -21.72 -8.44
C THR A 31 13.55 -20.86 -8.23
N PHE A 32 14.74 -21.45 -8.35
CA PHE A 32 16.00 -20.71 -8.16
C PHE A 32 16.12 -19.49 -9.09
N ARG A 33 15.68 -19.64 -10.36
CA ARG A 33 15.65 -18.54 -11.34
C ARG A 33 14.71 -17.41 -10.94
N VAL A 34 13.55 -17.73 -10.34
CA VAL A 34 12.60 -16.72 -9.84
C VAL A 34 13.19 -15.98 -8.65
N VAL A 35 13.85 -16.68 -7.71
CA VAL A 35 14.50 -16.04 -6.57
C VAL A 35 15.58 -15.06 -7.03
N LEU A 36 16.46 -15.49 -7.96
CA LEU A 36 17.48 -14.60 -8.51
C LEU A 36 16.88 -13.39 -9.23
N LEU A 37 15.85 -13.59 -10.04
CA LEU A 37 15.17 -12.51 -10.75
C LEU A 37 14.50 -11.52 -9.77
N SER A 38 13.79 -12.02 -8.75
CA SER A 38 13.16 -11.20 -7.71
C SER A 38 14.20 -10.39 -6.92
N LEU A 39 15.34 -10.99 -6.56
CA LEU A 39 16.42 -10.28 -5.86
C LEU A 39 17.06 -9.21 -6.75
N ALA A 40 17.31 -9.52 -8.02
CA ALA A 40 17.85 -8.56 -8.98
C ALA A 40 16.90 -7.37 -9.20
N LEU A 41 15.59 -7.63 -9.32
CA LEU A 41 14.57 -6.59 -9.42
C LEU A 41 14.44 -5.77 -8.13
N ALA A 42 14.56 -6.40 -6.96
CA ALA A 42 14.56 -5.70 -5.68
C ALA A 42 15.76 -4.75 -5.56
N ALA A 43 16.96 -5.19 -5.94
CA ALA A 43 18.15 -4.34 -5.99
C ALA A 43 18.00 -3.19 -7.01
N LEU A 44 17.44 -3.48 -8.19
CA LEU A 44 17.16 -2.47 -9.21
C LEU A 44 16.18 -1.41 -8.70
N PHE A 45 15.08 -1.81 -8.06
CA PHE A 45 14.11 -0.88 -7.49
C PHE A 45 14.70 -0.08 -6.33
N GLY A 46 15.47 -0.71 -5.45
CA GLY A 46 16.18 -0.03 -4.36
C GLY A 46 17.15 1.04 -4.85
N TYR A 47 17.77 0.85 -6.02
CA TYR A 47 18.64 1.86 -6.63
C TYR A 47 17.86 2.95 -7.38
N CYS A 48 16.90 2.56 -8.21
CA CYS A 48 16.21 3.48 -9.11
C CYS A 48 15.16 4.36 -8.41
N ILE A 49 14.40 3.82 -7.45
CA ILE A 49 13.27 4.54 -6.84
C ILE A 49 13.73 5.79 -6.09
N PRO A 50 14.77 5.76 -5.23
CA PRO A 50 15.25 6.97 -4.59
C PRO A 50 15.70 8.06 -5.58
N ILE A 51 16.30 7.67 -6.72
CA ILE A 51 16.69 8.60 -7.79
C ILE A 51 15.44 9.24 -8.42
N ILE A 52 14.42 8.44 -8.72
CA ILE A 52 13.17 8.91 -9.30
C ILE A 52 12.43 9.84 -8.33
N ASP A 53 12.34 9.45 -7.06
CA ASP A 53 11.54 10.10 -6.05
C ASP A 53 12.19 11.40 -5.55
N TYR A 54 13.49 11.38 -5.23
CA TYR A 54 14.20 12.54 -4.68
C TYR A 54 14.90 13.39 -5.75
N LYS A 55 15.68 12.78 -6.64
CA LYS A 55 16.49 13.53 -7.62
C LYS A 55 15.64 14.03 -8.79
N MET A 56 14.81 13.19 -9.36
CA MET A 56 13.95 13.57 -10.49
C MET A 56 12.62 14.18 -10.05
N SER A 57 12.20 13.97 -8.79
CA SER A 57 10.90 14.41 -8.27
C SER A 57 9.74 13.99 -9.20
N ASN A 58 9.81 12.78 -9.74
CA ASN A 58 8.91 12.28 -10.78
C ASN A 58 7.81 11.37 -10.18
N THR A 59 7.09 10.63 -11.02
CA THR A 59 6.01 9.71 -10.59
C THR A 59 6.56 8.61 -9.69
N PHE A 60 6.05 8.57 -8.44
CA PHE A 60 6.38 7.54 -7.46
C PHE A 60 5.93 6.16 -7.93
N LEU A 61 6.89 5.28 -8.27
CA LEU A 61 6.60 3.95 -8.83
C LEU A 61 5.91 2.99 -7.85
N GLY A 62 6.10 3.21 -6.55
CA GLY A 62 5.62 2.37 -5.44
C GLY A 62 4.48 2.95 -4.61
N ALA A 63 3.91 4.11 -4.98
CA ALA A 63 3.05 4.89 -4.06
C ALA A 63 1.61 4.40 -3.91
N ASN A 64 1.18 3.38 -4.65
CA ASN A 64 -0.23 3.00 -4.78
C ASN A 64 -0.45 1.52 -4.46
N HIS A 65 -1.69 1.12 -4.20
CA HIS A 65 -2.04 -0.30 -3.96
C HIS A 65 -1.99 -1.18 -5.22
N LEU A 66 -1.82 -0.57 -6.39
CA LEU A 66 -1.40 -1.22 -7.63
C LEU A 66 -0.15 -0.49 -8.17
N PRO A 67 1.05 -0.77 -7.62
CA PRO A 67 2.28 -0.06 -7.97
C PRO A 67 2.59 -0.13 -9.47
N ALA A 68 2.78 1.03 -10.10
CA ALA A 68 3.09 1.12 -11.53
C ALA A 68 4.38 0.35 -11.87
N GLY A 69 5.38 0.36 -10.98
CA GLY A 69 6.62 -0.40 -11.18
C GLY A 69 6.40 -1.92 -11.26
N ALA A 70 5.52 -2.47 -10.39
CA ALA A 70 5.22 -3.90 -10.40
C ALA A 70 4.40 -4.30 -11.64
N VAL A 71 3.44 -3.46 -12.04
CA VAL A 71 2.66 -3.67 -13.27
C VAL A 71 3.55 -3.58 -14.51
N ALA A 72 4.50 -2.65 -14.54
CA ALA A 72 5.47 -2.52 -15.64
C ALA A 72 6.34 -3.78 -15.77
N VAL A 73 6.85 -4.31 -14.66
CA VAL A 73 7.59 -5.59 -14.68
C VAL A 73 6.70 -6.73 -15.18
N LEU A 74 5.46 -6.82 -14.71
CA LEU A 74 4.51 -7.84 -15.19
C LEU A 74 4.30 -7.76 -16.71
N LEU A 75 4.10 -6.55 -17.25
CA LEU A 75 3.96 -6.31 -18.68
C LEU A 75 5.21 -6.69 -19.45
N VAL A 76 6.40 -6.29 -18.98
CA VAL A 76 7.68 -6.65 -19.61
C VAL A 76 7.89 -8.17 -19.60
N LEU A 77 7.56 -8.85 -18.50
CA LEU A 77 7.64 -10.29 -18.44
C LEU A 77 6.69 -10.97 -19.44
N LEU A 78 5.46 -10.48 -19.57
CA LEU A 78 4.44 -11.11 -20.43
C LEU A 78 4.57 -10.78 -21.92
N LEU A 79 4.99 -9.57 -22.28
CA LEU A 79 5.03 -9.08 -23.65
C LEU A 79 6.41 -9.15 -24.30
N VAL A 80 7.48 -9.16 -23.50
CA VAL A 80 8.86 -9.12 -24.01
C VAL A 80 9.60 -10.38 -23.59
N VAL A 81 9.86 -10.56 -22.29
CA VAL A 81 10.76 -11.61 -21.79
C VAL A 81 10.22 -13.01 -22.09
N ASN A 82 9.00 -13.32 -21.66
CA ASN A 82 8.47 -14.68 -21.80
C ASN A 82 8.20 -15.06 -23.27
N PRO A 83 7.66 -14.18 -24.14
CA PRO A 83 7.56 -14.47 -25.57
C PRO A 83 8.93 -14.75 -26.22
N LEU A 84 9.98 -13.97 -25.89
CA LEU A 84 11.34 -14.22 -26.37
C LEU A 84 11.88 -15.57 -25.84
N LEU A 85 11.70 -15.87 -24.55
CA LEU A 85 12.08 -17.17 -23.99
C LEU A 85 11.36 -18.33 -24.68
N LYS A 86 10.05 -18.19 -24.98
CA LYS A 86 9.28 -19.17 -25.74
C LYS A 86 9.77 -19.33 -27.18
N THR A 87 10.36 -18.30 -27.80
CA THR A 87 11.00 -18.44 -29.13
C THR A 87 12.29 -19.25 -29.08
N LEU A 88 13.03 -19.16 -27.98
CA LEU A 88 14.29 -19.90 -27.78
C LEU A 88 14.03 -21.34 -27.34
N SER A 89 13.23 -21.54 -26.30
CA SER A 89 12.80 -22.87 -25.83
C SER A 89 11.64 -22.78 -24.84
N ALA A 90 10.61 -23.61 -25.05
CA ALA A 90 9.51 -23.74 -24.09
C ALA A 90 9.97 -24.21 -22.68
N ARG A 91 11.17 -24.82 -22.56
CA ARG A 91 11.70 -25.28 -21.27
C ARG A 91 12.24 -24.13 -20.41
N ILE A 92 12.76 -23.07 -21.03
CA ILE A 92 13.32 -21.91 -20.30
C ILE A 92 12.29 -20.83 -20.03
N ALA A 93 11.15 -20.87 -20.72
CA ALA A 93 10.02 -19.98 -20.48
C ALA A 93 9.55 -20.03 -19.01
N LEU A 94 9.12 -18.88 -18.52
CA LEU A 94 8.55 -18.74 -17.19
C LEU A 94 7.10 -19.23 -17.19
N ARG A 95 6.77 -20.04 -16.19
CA ARG A 95 5.41 -20.54 -15.95
C ARG A 95 4.54 -19.47 -15.32
N ARG A 96 3.22 -19.62 -15.41
CA ARG A 96 2.25 -18.71 -14.77
C ARG A 96 2.58 -18.44 -13.30
N ASN A 97 2.82 -19.50 -12.52
CA ASN A 97 3.13 -19.37 -11.10
C ASN A 97 4.45 -18.65 -10.83
N GLU A 98 5.44 -18.79 -11.71
CA GLU A 98 6.72 -18.10 -11.58
C GLU A 98 6.56 -16.59 -11.86
N ILE A 99 5.81 -16.22 -12.91
CA ILE A 99 5.50 -14.82 -13.23
C ILE A 99 4.72 -14.17 -12.10
N LEU A 100 3.69 -14.85 -11.57
CA LEU A 100 2.91 -14.35 -10.43
C LEU A 100 3.76 -14.20 -9.17
N THR A 101 4.70 -15.12 -8.93
CA THR A 101 5.63 -15.01 -7.79
C THR A 101 6.52 -13.77 -7.95
N VAL A 102 7.11 -13.54 -9.14
CA VAL A 102 7.90 -12.33 -9.41
C VAL A 102 7.04 -11.07 -9.23
N TYR A 103 5.82 -11.06 -9.75
CA TYR A 103 4.90 -9.94 -9.61
C TYR A 103 4.60 -9.63 -8.13
N ILE A 104 4.26 -10.63 -7.32
CA ILE A 104 4.03 -10.47 -5.88
C ILE A 104 5.28 -9.91 -5.19
N THR A 105 6.47 -10.41 -5.51
CA THR A 105 7.72 -9.86 -4.94
C THR A 105 7.97 -8.40 -5.36
N CYS A 106 7.57 -8.01 -6.57
CA CYS A 106 7.69 -6.63 -7.04
C CYS A 106 6.71 -5.67 -6.35
N LEU A 107 5.53 -6.15 -5.94
CA LEU A 107 4.59 -5.34 -5.14
C LEU A 107 5.25 -4.83 -3.85
N PHE A 108 6.03 -5.69 -3.17
CA PHE A 108 6.80 -5.30 -1.99
C PHE A 108 8.06 -4.50 -2.37
N SER A 109 8.80 -4.95 -3.38
CA SER A 109 10.10 -4.36 -3.76
C SER A 109 10.00 -2.94 -4.30
N THR A 110 8.85 -2.56 -4.85
CA THR A 110 8.58 -1.19 -5.29
C THR A 110 8.09 -0.29 -4.15
N LEU A 111 7.46 -0.88 -3.13
CA LEU A 111 6.84 -0.16 -2.03
C LEU A 111 7.87 0.31 -0.98
N VAL A 112 8.77 -0.59 -0.56
CA VAL A 112 9.74 -0.37 0.53
C VAL A 112 10.72 0.79 0.26
N PRO A 113 11.44 0.84 -0.87
CA PRO A 113 12.37 1.94 -1.17
C PRO A 113 11.68 3.25 -1.56
N GLY A 114 10.35 3.25 -1.64
CA GLY A 114 9.55 4.43 -1.94
C GLY A 114 8.68 4.86 -0.76
N LYS A 115 7.39 5.11 -1.05
CA LYS A 115 6.43 5.65 -0.07
C LYS A 115 6.04 4.70 1.06
N GLY A 116 6.26 3.40 0.93
CA GLY A 116 5.94 2.46 2.00
C GLY A 116 7.06 2.29 3.02
N GLY A 117 8.20 2.97 2.85
CA GLY A 117 9.33 2.89 3.76
C GLY A 117 10.19 4.15 3.72
N GLU A 118 11.22 4.15 2.87
CA GLU A 118 12.32 5.11 2.88
C GLU A 118 11.88 6.58 2.77
N ASN A 119 10.84 6.88 1.99
CA ASN A 119 10.32 8.24 1.84
C ASN A 119 9.73 8.84 3.13
N PHE A 120 9.42 8.01 4.11
CA PHE A 120 8.91 8.45 5.40
C PHE A 120 9.94 8.23 6.50
N PHE A 121 10.45 7.00 6.61
CA PHE A 121 11.32 6.60 7.69
C PHE A 121 12.57 7.50 7.78
N LEU A 122 13.34 7.64 6.70
CA LEU A 122 14.60 8.37 6.73
C LEU A 122 14.39 9.87 7.00
N PRO A 123 13.53 10.60 6.26
CA PRO A 123 13.31 12.01 6.53
C PRO A 123 12.75 12.28 7.93
N ILE A 124 11.79 11.48 8.41
CA ILE A 124 11.19 11.68 9.74
C ILE A 124 12.21 11.44 10.86
N LEU A 125 13.15 10.51 10.67
CA LEU A 125 14.17 10.19 11.67
C LEU A 125 15.11 11.37 11.94
N ILE A 126 15.47 12.13 10.90
CA ILE A 126 16.51 13.18 10.97
C ILE A 126 15.98 14.61 10.89
N ALA A 127 14.79 14.82 10.32
CA ALA A 127 14.21 16.15 10.14
C ALA A 127 14.09 16.95 11.45
N PRO A 128 13.66 16.37 12.59
CA PRO A 128 13.57 17.13 13.83
C PRO A 128 14.92 17.67 14.31
N PHE A 129 16.02 17.02 13.96
CA PHE A 129 17.37 17.46 14.31
C PHE A 129 17.88 18.53 13.34
N TYR A 130 17.62 18.38 12.04
CA TYR A 130 18.03 19.37 11.03
C TYR A 130 17.27 20.70 11.15
N TYR A 131 15.96 20.64 11.40
CA TYR A 131 15.10 21.82 11.56
C TYR A 131 15.01 22.32 13.00
N ALA A 132 15.90 21.85 13.89
CA ALA A 132 15.94 22.33 15.26
C ALA A 132 16.38 23.80 15.28
N THR A 133 15.58 24.65 15.94
CA THR A 133 15.92 26.06 16.18
C THR A 133 15.83 26.37 17.67
N ARG A 134 16.37 27.52 18.08
CA ARG A 134 16.27 27.96 19.48
C ARG A 134 14.82 28.22 19.91
N GLU A 135 13.97 28.62 18.98
CA GLU A 135 12.56 28.93 19.21
C GLU A 135 11.72 27.67 19.40
N ASN A 136 11.96 26.63 18.60
CA ASN A 136 11.19 25.38 18.68
C ASN A 136 11.72 24.40 19.75
N LYS A 137 12.98 24.57 20.19
CA LYS A 137 13.64 23.77 21.23
C LYS A 137 13.65 22.26 20.95
N TRP A 138 13.55 21.86 19.68
CA TRP A 138 13.45 20.45 19.31
C TRP A 138 14.68 19.66 19.72
N LEU A 139 15.88 20.21 19.54
CA LEU A 139 17.11 19.52 19.94
C LEU A 139 17.14 19.27 21.45
N GLU A 140 16.85 20.29 22.27
CA GLU A 140 16.79 20.18 23.73
C GLU A 140 15.74 19.16 24.20
N ALA A 141 14.60 19.11 23.51
CA ALA A 141 13.51 18.20 23.85
C ALA A 141 13.76 16.75 23.40
N LEU A 142 14.48 16.53 22.29
CA LEU A 142 14.63 15.21 21.68
C LEU A 142 15.96 14.54 22.04
N GLN A 143 17.07 15.27 22.05
CA GLN A 143 18.41 14.72 22.28
C GLN A 143 18.50 13.83 23.53
N PRO A 144 17.93 14.18 24.69
CA PRO A 144 18.05 13.37 25.91
C PRO A 144 17.38 11.99 25.83
N TYR A 145 16.40 11.82 24.93
CA TYR A 145 15.60 10.61 24.83
C TYR A 145 16.01 9.70 23.67
N PHE A 146 16.74 10.22 22.69
CA PHE A 146 17.18 9.43 21.54
C PHE A 146 18.43 8.61 21.86
N LYS A 147 18.44 7.37 21.37
CA LYS A 147 19.56 6.44 21.57
C LYS A 147 20.43 6.38 20.30
N PRO A 148 21.76 6.20 20.43
CA PRO A 148 22.69 6.18 19.27
C PRO A 148 22.38 5.06 18.27
N TRP A 149 21.85 3.94 18.74
CA TRP A 149 21.46 2.82 17.88
C TRP A 149 20.16 3.08 17.10
N PHE A 150 19.38 4.11 17.48
CA PHE A 150 18.06 4.40 16.93
C PHE A 150 18.10 5.51 15.87
N SER A 151 18.95 6.52 16.06
CA SER A 151 19.11 7.65 15.13
C SER A 151 20.58 7.99 14.89
N PRO A 152 21.00 8.25 13.64
CA PRO A 152 22.36 8.68 13.33
C PRO A 152 22.67 10.10 13.81
N ALA A 153 21.65 10.84 14.28
CA ALA A 153 21.83 12.18 14.84
C ALA A 153 22.55 12.15 16.20
N ILE A 154 22.65 11.00 16.85
CA ILE A 154 23.21 10.86 18.19
C ILE A 154 24.47 9.99 18.14
N ASN A 155 25.58 10.53 18.60
CA ASN A 155 26.85 9.81 18.74
C ASN A 155 26.80 8.82 19.91
N ALA A 156 27.78 7.90 19.96
CA ALA A 156 27.87 6.90 21.04
C ALA A 156 27.96 7.50 22.46
N ASP A 157 28.45 8.73 22.59
CA ASP A 157 28.52 9.49 23.85
C ASP A 157 27.24 10.28 24.18
N GLY A 158 26.21 10.22 23.32
CA GLY A 158 24.95 10.96 23.48
C GLY A 158 24.98 12.39 22.92
N SER A 159 26.10 12.83 22.34
CA SER A 159 26.21 14.15 21.70
C SER A 159 25.50 14.19 20.34
N TYR A 160 25.05 15.39 19.95
CA TYR A 160 24.45 15.62 18.64
C TYR A 160 25.50 15.62 17.53
N ASN A 161 25.26 14.83 16.48
CA ASN A 161 26.11 14.74 15.29
C ASN A 161 25.60 15.67 14.18
N ALA A 162 25.96 16.95 14.26
CA ALA A 162 25.54 17.97 13.28
C ALA A 162 26.00 17.62 11.85
N HIS A 163 27.26 17.23 11.68
CA HIS A 163 27.85 16.98 10.37
C HIS A 163 27.12 15.86 9.60
N VAL A 164 26.79 14.74 10.25
CA VAL A 164 26.06 13.63 9.59
C VAL A 164 24.67 14.06 9.14
N ILE A 165 23.98 14.90 9.93
CA ILE A 165 22.63 15.37 9.61
C ILE A 165 22.66 16.44 8.52
N GLU A 166 23.53 17.44 8.64
CA GLU A 166 23.69 18.52 7.65
C GLU A 166 24.13 17.98 6.28
N SER A 167 25.07 17.05 6.25
CA SER A 167 25.59 16.46 5.01
C SER A 167 24.53 15.66 4.24
N TRP A 168 23.52 15.12 4.93
CA TRP A 168 22.40 14.45 4.25
C TRP A 168 21.54 15.43 3.45
N TYR A 169 21.33 16.65 3.97
CA TYR A 169 20.51 17.68 3.32
C TYR A 169 21.28 18.53 2.31
N THR A 170 22.53 18.87 2.63
CA THR A 170 23.35 19.80 1.84
C THR A 170 24.29 19.10 0.87
N GLY A 171 24.47 17.79 1.02
CA GLY A 171 25.44 16.99 0.27
C GLY A 171 26.79 16.89 0.99
N LEU A 172 27.54 15.84 0.67
CA LEU A 172 28.89 15.62 1.18
C LEU A 172 29.89 16.55 0.49
N GLY A 173 30.94 16.95 1.21
CA GLY A 173 32.04 17.73 0.65
C GLY A 173 32.87 16.95 -0.39
N PRO A 174 33.65 17.65 -1.25
CA PRO A 174 34.51 16.98 -2.22
C PRO A 174 35.49 16.02 -1.57
N GLY A 175 35.43 14.73 -1.94
CA GLY A 175 36.32 13.68 -1.41
C GLY A 175 35.85 13.03 -0.10
N GLU A 176 34.75 13.50 0.50
CA GLU A 176 34.15 12.85 1.65
C GLU A 176 33.40 11.58 1.24
N SER A 177 33.56 10.51 2.02
CA SER A 177 32.81 9.28 1.88
C SER A 177 31.55 9.29 2.73
N ILE A 178 30.53 8.53 2.32
CA ILE A 178 29.31 8.33 3.12
C ILE A 178 29.70 7.83 4.53
N PRO A 179 29.23 8.47 5.61
CA PRO A 179 29.60 8.13 6.98
C PRO A 179 28.87 6.86 7.45
N TRP A 180 29.16 5.71 6.84
CA TRP A 180 28.51 4.43 7.13
C TRP A 180 28.57 4.02 8.61
N GLY A 181 29.61 4.43 9.34
CA GLY A 181 29.73 4.16 10.78
C GLY A 181 28.58 4.74 11.61
N ALA A 182 28.05 5.91 11.24
CA ALA A 182 26.91 6.53 11.91
C ALA A 182 25.57 5.90 11.50
N TRP A 183 25.48 5.39 10.27
CA TRP A 183 24.23 4.90 9.68
C TRP A 183 24.00 3.40 9.83
N ALA A 184 25.05 2.57 9.87
CA ALA A 184 24.91 1.12 9.79
C ALA A 184 24.02 0.53 10.91
N VAL A 185 24.23 0.96 12.15
CA VAL A 185 23.45 0.45 13.30
C VAL A 185 22.00 0.95 13.28
N PRO A 186 21.70 2.26 13.09
CA PRO A 186 20.33 2.72 12.89
C PRO A 186 19.63 2.02 11.73
N LEU A 187 20.26 1.91 10.56
CA LEU A 187 19.68 1.25 9.39
C LEU A 187 19.38 -0.23 9.65
N ALA A 188 20.30 -0.96 10.27
CA ALA A 188 20.08 -2.37 10.61
C ALA A 188 18.93 -2.54 11.61
N THR A 189 18.85 -1.66 12.62
CA THR A 189 17.80 -1.69 13.64
C THR A 189 16.42 -1.44 13.04
N TRP A 190 16.30 -0.40 12.22
CA TRP A 190 15.04 -0.06 11.56
C TRP A 190 14.66 -1.07 10.49
N SER A 191 15.63 -1.59 9.72
CA SER A 191 15.38 -2.67 8.75
C SER A 191 14.84 -3.91 9.45
N THR A 192 15.39 -4.27 10.62
CA THR A 192 14.88 -5.38 11.44
C THR A 192 13.44 -5.11 11.89
N GLY A 193 13.16 -3.90 12.40
CA GLY A 193 11.79 -3.51 12.79
C GLY A 193 10.80 -3.59 11.62
N ILE A 194 11.20 -3.11 10.45
CA ILE A 194 10.40 -3.16 9.21
C ILE A 194 10.17 -4.62 8.78
N LEU A 195 11.17 -5.48 8.85
CA LEU A 195 11.03 -6.90 8.52
C LEU A 195 10.05 -7.61 9.47
N VAL A 196 10.18 -7.37 10.79
CA VAL A 196 9.24 -7.91 11.78
C VAL A 196 7.82 -7.40 11.53
N LEU A 197 7.68 -6.12 11.16
CA LEU A 197 6.40 -5.52 10.80
C LEU A 197 5.76 -6.20 9.57
N TYR A 198 6.53 -6.40 8.50
CA TYR A 198 6.03 -7.09 7.30
C TYR A 198 5.72 -8.57 7.58
N PHE A 199 6.51 -9.24 8.43
CA PHE A 199 6.22 -10.60 8.85
C PHE A 199 4.92 -10.69 9.67
N MET A 200 4.68 -9.73 10.58
CA MET A 200 3.42 -9.60 11.31
C MET A 200 2.24 -9.42 10.36
N GLN A 201 2.38 -8.55 9.35
CA GLN A 201 1.35 -8.33 8.33
C GLN A 201 1.12 -9.58 7.46
N GLY A 202 2.17 -10.32 7.11
CA GLY A 202 2.06 -11.59 6.39
C GLY A 202 1.29 -12.64 7.20
N CYS A 203 1.62 -12.78 8.49
CA CYS A 203 0.89 -13.64 9.42
C CYS A 203 -0.60 -13.25 9.51
N LEU A 204 -0.87 -11.95 9.67
CA LEU A 204 -2.23 -11.43 9.72
C LEU A 204 -2.98 -11.69 8.39
N GLY A 205 -2.31 -11.50 7.26
CA GLY A 205 -2.82 -11.78 5.93
C GLY A 205 -3.23 -13.23 5.77
N VAL A 206 -2.40 -14.19 6.20
CA VAL A 206 -2.73 -15.63 6.19
C VAL A 206 -4.00 -15.91 7.03
N ILE A 207 -4.11 -15.31 8.21
CA ILE A 207 -5.27 -15.51 9.07
C ILE A 207 -6.55 -14.95 8.41
N LEU A 208 -6.47 -13.79 7.77
CA LEU A 208 -7.62 -13.10 7.20
C LEU A 208 -8.03 -13.62 5.82
N ARG A 209 -7.09 -14.18 5.04
CA ARG A 209 -7.30 -14.55 3.64
C ARG A 209 -8.49 -15.48 3.44
N ALA A 210 -8.55 -16.60 4.18
CA ALA A 210 -9.66 -17.55 4.07
C ALA A 210 -11.00 -16.92 4.46
N GLN A 211 -11.03 -16.17 5.56
CA GLN A 211 -12.23 -15.48 6.03
C GLN A 211 -12.77 -14.52 4.96
N TRP A 212 -11.91 -13.69 4.40
CA TRP A 212 -12.32 -12.68 3.43
C TRP A 212 -12.60 -13.23 2.03
N ALA A 213 -11.82 -14.19 1.57
CA ALA A 213 -11.97 -14.74 0.23
C ALA A 213 -13.08 -15.79 0.12
N GLN A 214 -13.24 -16.65 1.13
CA GLN A 214 -14.14 -17.81 1.03
C GLN A 214 -15.46 -17.59 1.77
N ARG A 215 -15.41 -16.97 2.96
CA ARG A 215 -16.62 -16.78 3.79
C ARG A 215 -17.34 -15.49 3.48
N GLU A 216 -16.59 -14.40 3.32
CA GLU A 216 -17.13 -13.08 3.01
C GLU A 216 -17.09 -12.74 1.51
N ALA A 217 -16.47 -13.60 0.70
CA ALA A 217 -16.44 -13.52 -0.77
C ALA A 217 -16.11 -12.11 -1.32
N LEU A 218 -15.05 -11.50 -0.78
CA LEU A 218 -14.58 -10.20 -1.24
C LEU A 218 -14.25 -10.19 -2.74
N ALA A 219 -14.49 -9.06 -3.40
CA ALA A 219 -14.35 -8.92 -4.84
C ALA A 219 -12.90 -8.88 -5.36
N PHE A 220 -11.95 -8.46 -4.51
CA PHE A 220 -10.53 -8.23 -4.84
C PHE A 220 -10.30 -7.60 -6.23
N PRO A 221 -10.85 -6.40 -6.51
CA PRO A 221 -10.84 -5.82 -7.86
C PRO A 221 -9.43 -5.71 -8.46
N LEU A 222 -8.44 -5.33 -7.65
CA LEU A 222 -7.05 -5.15 -8.07
C LEU A 222 -6.34 -6.46 -8.48
N LEU A 223 -6.86 -7.62 -8.10
CA LEU A 223 -6.31 -8.93 -8.51
C LEU A 223 -6.79 -9.36 -9.89
N ARG A 224 -7.92 -8.82 -10.38
CA ARG A 224 -8.53 -9.25 -11.65
C ARG A 224 -7.57 -9.07 -12.82
N LEU A 225 -6.97 -7.88 -12.93
CA LEU A 225 -6.09 -7.56 -14.06
C LEU A 225 -4.85 -8.48 -14.15
N PRO A 226 -4.04 -8.67 -13.08
CA PRO A 226 -2.91 -9.61 -13.12
C PRO A 226 -3.31 -11.06 -13.38
N ILE A 227 -4.47 -11.51 -12.87
CA ILE A 227 -4.95 -12.89 -13.07
C ILE A 227 -5.34 -13.11 -14.53
N GLU A 228 -6.10 -12.18 -15.12
CA GLU A 228 -6.54 -12.21 -16.53
C GLU A 228 -5.33 -12.18 -17.48
N MET A 229 -4.37 -11.29 -17.23
CA MET A 229 -3.16 -11.16 -18.04
C MET A 229 -2.29 -12.43 -18.05
N THR A 230 -2.41 -13.28 -17.03
CA THR A 230 -1.56 -14.47 -16.84
C THR A 230 -2.27 -15.80 -17.11
N GLU A 231 -3.57 -15.79 -17.40
CA GLU A 231 -4.39 -17.01 -17.50
C GLU A 231 -3.86 -18.01 -18.52
N ASP A 232 -3.45 -17.52 -19.69
CA ASP A 232 -3.07 -18.34 -20.84
C ASP A 232 -1.56 -18.52 -21.02
N VAL A 233 -0.77 -18.17 -20.01
CA VAL A 233 0.70 -18.22 -20.09
C VAL A 233 1.20 -19.64 -20.36
N ASP A 234 0.59 -20.65 -19.76
CA ASP A 234 1.04 -22.04 -19.83
C ASP A 234 0.41 -22.82 -21.00
N LYS A 235 -0.49 -22.21 -21.80
CA LYS A 235 -1.13 -22.87 -22.94
C LYS A 235 -0.11 -23.18 -24.06
N PRO A 236 -0.01 -24.44 -24.53
CA PRO A 236 0.93 -24.82 -25.59
C PRO A 236 0.66 -24.07 -26.91
N GLY A 237 1.73 -23.77 -27.65
CA GLY A 237 1.63 -23.15 -28.98
C GLY A 237 1.30 -21.65 -29.00
N GLN A 238 1.01 -21.03 -27.85
CA GLN A 238 0.72 -19.60 -27.76
C GLN A 238 1.89 -18.83 -27.11
N LYS A 239 2.47 -17.88 -27.85
CA LYS A 239 3.52 -16.98 -27.34
C LYS A 239 2.92 -15.86 -26.48
N ILE A 240 1.83 -15.26 -26.96
CA ILE A 240 1.12 -14.14 -26.35
C ILE A 240 -0.34 -14.54 -26.14
N GLY A 241 -0.86 -14.27 -24.92
CA GLY A 241 -2.22 -14.61 -24.53
C GLY A 241 -3.31 -13.81 -25.27
N PRO A 242 -4.54 -14.32 -25.37
CA PRO A 242 -5.65 -13.65 -26.06
C PRO A 242 -5.99 -12.25 -25.54
N PHE A 243 -5.81 -12.01 -24.23
CA PHE A 243 -5.99 -10.70 -23.61
C PHE A 243 -5.23 -9.60 -24.38
N PHE A 244 -3.97 -9.86 -24.74
CA PHE A 244 -3.11 -8.91 -25.46
C PHE A 244 -3.36 -8.88 -26.97
N LYS A 245 -4.29 -9.69 -27.49
CA LYS A 245 -4.73 -9.63 -28.90
C LYS A 245 -6.03 -8.86 -29.07
N ASN A 246 -6.67 -8.47 -27.97
CA ASN A 246 -7.92 -7.72 -27.99
C ASN A 246 -7.67 -6.26 -28.45
N SER A 247 -8.22 -5.89 -29.61
CA SER A 247 -8.07 -4.54 -30.18
C SER A 247 -8.73 -3.47 -29.32
N THR A 248 -9.90 -3.74 -28.75
CA THR A 248 -10.63 -2.81 -27.87
C THR A 248 -9.80 -2.44 -26.63
N MET A 249 -9.12 -3.43 -26.05
CA MET A 249 -8.20 -3.19 -24.93
C MET A 249 -7.07 -2.24 -25.33
N TRP A 250 -6.43 -2.48 -26.48
CA TRP A 250 -5.34 -1.63 -26.97
C TRP A 250 -5.79 -0.23 -27.38
N VAL A 251 -7.01 -0.06 -27.88
CA VAL A 251 -7.59 1.27 -28.13
C VAL A 251 -7.71 2.03 -26.80
N GLY A 252 -8.30 1.42 -25.77
CA GLY A 252 -8.41 2.04 -24.45
C GLY A 252 -7.05 2.37 -23.83
N PHE A 253 -6.10 1.43 -23.89
CA PHE A 253 -4.72 1.65 -23.44
C PHE A 253 -4.05 2.79 -24.21
N GLY A 254 -4.18 2.81 -25.54
CA GLY A 254 -3.60 3.83 -26.40
C GLY A 254 -4.13 5.23 -26.10
N VAL A 255 -5.44 5.37 -25.87
CA VAL A 255 -6.05 6.64 -25.47
C VAL A 255 -5.50 7.12 -24.13
N ALA A 256 -5.45 6.25 -23.11
CA ALA A 256 -4.94 6.61 -21.80
C ALA A 256 -3.45 7.00 -21.84
N VAL A 257 -2.63 6.21 -22.54
CA VAL A 257 -1.20 6.49 -22.72
C VAL A 257 -0.98 7.78 -23.50
N PHE A 258 -1.75 8.03 -24.55
CA PHE A 258 -1.64 9.26 -25.33
C PHE A 258 -1.91 10.50 -24.45
N ILE A 259 -3.00 10.48 -23.68
CA ILE A 259 -3.36 11.59 -22.79
C ILE A 259 -2.28 11.84 -21.73
N GLU A 260 -1.85 10.78 -21.03
CA GLU A 260 -0.84 10.89 -19.97
C GLU A 260 0.54 11.28 -20.54
N MET A 261 0.89 10.81 -21.75
CA MET A 261 2.14 11.16 -22.42
C MET A 261 2.12 12.63 -22.86
N MET A 262 1.03 13.13 -23.43
CA MET A 262 0.90 14.56 -23.78
C MET A 262 1.04 15.45 -22.55
N ASN A 263 0.33 15.13 -21.47
CA ASN A 263 0.43 15.88 -20.21
C ASN A 263 1.80 15.74 -19.54
N GLY A 264 2.43 14.57 -19.65
CA GLY A 264 3.78 14.32 -19.18
C GLY A 264 4.83 15.11 -19.97
N LEU A 265 4.69 15.18 -21.30
CA LEU A 265 5.56 15.97 -22.16
C LEU A 265 5.39 17.47 -21.92
N HIS A 266 4.14 17.96 -21.79
CA HIS A 266 3.86 19.37 -21.45
C HIS A 266 4.59 19.83 -20.18
N LEU A 267 4.71 18.93 -19.18
CA LEU A 267 5.41 19.22 -17.92
C LEU A 267 6.90 19.57 -18.13
N TYR A 268 7.57 18.92 -19.08
CA TYR A 268 8.99 19.15 -19.39
C TYR A 268 9.19 20.15 -20.52
N PHE A 269 8.28 20.16 -21.49
CA PHE A 269 8.28 20.98 -22.70
C PHE A 269 6.96 21.75 -22.78
N PRO A 270 6.90 22.98 -22.23
CA PRO A 270 5.66 23.78 -22.19
C PRO A 270 5.03 24.07 -23.56
N GLU A 271 5.79 23.91 -24.65
CA GLU A 271 5.32 24.05 -26.04
C GLU A 271 4.35 22.95 -26.47
N VAL A 272 4.43 21.77 -25.84
CA VAL A 272 3.48 20.67 -26.10
C VAL A 272 2.14 21.03 -25.46
N PRO A 273 0.99 20.91 -26.15
CA PRO A 273 -0.30 21.27 -25.56
C PRO A 273 -0.68 20.34 -24.39
N GLU A 274 -1.22 20.93 -23.31
CA GLU A 274 -1.84 20.19 -22.21
C GLU A 274 -3.26 19.78 -22.58
N ILE A 275 -3.64 18.54 -22.27
CA ILE A 275 -5.03 18.08 -22.28
C ILE A 275 -5.60 18.31 -20.88
N PRO A 276 -6.49 19.31 -20.69
CA PRO A 276 -6.96 19.67 -19.37
C PRO A 276 -7.87 18.58 -18.80
N LEU A 277 -7.38 17.86 -17.80
CA LEU A 277 -8.12 16.83 -17.07
C LEU A 277 -8.67 17.32 -15.73
N ARG A 278 -8.50 18.60 -15.43
CA ARG A 278 -8.90 19.22 -14.17
C ARG A 278 -9.82 20.39 -14.43
N LEU A 279 -10.97 20.39 -13.75
CA LEU A 279 -11.86 21.53 -13.66
C LEU A 279 -11.75 22.16 -12.27
N PRO A 280 -11.10 23.33 -12.13
CA PRO A 280 -11.06 24.04 -10.87
C PRO A 280 -12.43 24.66 -10.58
N THR A 281 -13.15 24.10 -9.61
CA THR A 281 -14.48 24.62 -9.23
C THR A 281 -14.43 25.77 -8.23
N GLY A 282 -13.26 26.10 -7.68
CA GLY A 282 -13.10 27.18 -6.69
C GLY A 282 -13.74 28.51 -7.12
N PRO A 283 -13.50 28.99 -8.36
CA PRO A 283 -14.14 30.19 -8.87
C PRO A 283 -15.66 30.09 -9.07
N LEU A 284 -16.25 28.88 -9.09
CA LEU A 284 -17.68 28.68 -9.30
C LEU A 284 -18.51 28.87 -8.03
N PHE A 285 -17.88 28.79 -6.84
CA PHE A 285 -18.56 28.82 -5.54
C PHE A 285 -17.98 29.90 -4.64
N THR A 286 -18.23 31.17 -4.99
CA THR A 286 -17.69 32.35 -4.27
C THR A 286 -18.67 32.94 -3.26
N GLU A 287 -19.97 32.74 -3.44
CA GLU A 287 -21.03 33.27 -2.57
C GLU A 287 -21.37 32.33 -1.42
N ALA A 288 -21.77 32.90 -0.28
CA ALA A 288 -22.24 32.13 0.87
C ALA A 288 -23.65 31.54 0.61
N PRO A 289 -23.95 30.31 1.07
CA PRO A 289 -23.12 29.44 1.90
C PRO A 289 -22.19 28.51 1.09
N TRP A 290 -22.23 28.56 -0.24
CA TRP A 290 -21.51 27.64 -1.13
C TRP A 290 -19.99 27.79 -1.05
N ASN A 291 -19.49 28.98 -0.77
CA ASN A 291 -18.06 29.22 -0.54
C ASN A 291 -17.47 28.46 0.66
N GLN A 292 -18.32 27.84 1.50
CA GLN A 292 -17.89 27.03 2.65
C GLN A 292 -17.59 25.56 2.31
N ILE A 293 -17.95 25.08 1.12
CA ILE A 293 -17.65 23.69 0.71
C ILE A 293 -16.14 23.43 0.55
N GLY A 294 -15.32 24.50 0.56
CA GLY A 294 -13.90 24.44 0.27
C GLY A 294 -13.62 24.01 -1.16
N GLY A 295 -12.40 23.53 -1.44
CA GLY A 295 -12.06 23.06 -2.78
C GLY A 295 -12.81 21.78 -3.16
N LEU A 296 -13.48 21.79 -4.32
CA LEU A 296 -14.07 20.61 -4.98
C LEU A 296 -13.37 20.42 -6.34
N SER A 297 -12.15 19.91 -6.37
CA SER A 297 -11.48 19.70 -7.67
C SER A 297 -12.08 18.49 -8.38
N LEU A 298 -12.69 18.72 -9.55
CA LEU A 298 -13.09 17.64 -10.44
C LEU A 298 -11.90 17.30 -11.32
N GLU A 299 -11.37 16.10 -11.14
CA GLU A 299 -10.18 15.63 -11.83
C GLU A 299 -10.45 14.27 -12.46
N ILE A 300 -10.14 14.15 -13.74
CA ILE A 300 -10.20 12.89 -14.48
C ILE A 300 -8.81 12.26 -14.44
N TRP A 301 -8.72 11.09 -13.82
CA TRP A 301 -7.50 10.30 -13.78
C TRP A 301 -7.73 9.03 -14.62
N PRO A 302 -7.27 8.96 -15.89
CA PRO A 302 -7.52 7.83 -16.79
C PRO A 302 -7.20 6.46 -16.18
N ALA A 303 -6.07 6.36 -15.46
CA ALA A 303 -5.70 5.13 -14.75
C ALA A 303 -6.71 4.75 -13.64
N VAL A 304 -7.18 5.74 -12.87
CA VAL A 304 -8.19 5.53 -11.81
C VAL A 304 -9.52 5.13 -12.42
N LEU A 305 -9.93 5.72 -13.56
CA LEU A 305 -11.14 5.31 -14.28
C LEU A 305 -11.09 3.83 -14.68
N GLY A 306 -9.94 3.35 -15.15
CA GLY A 306 -9.75 1.94 -15.51
C GLY A 306 -9.96 0.99 -14.32
N ILE A 307 -9.48 1.36 -13.13
CA ILE A 307 -9.70 0.57 -11.91
C ILE A 307 -11.10 0.77 -11.33
N ALA A 308 -11.68 1.97 -11.45
CA ALA A 308 -13.04 2.28 -11.03
C ALA A 308 -14.07 1.36 -11.71
N PHE A 309 -13.80 0.96 -12.96
CA PHE A 309 -14.61 -0.02 -13.69
C PHE A 309 -14.64 -1.42 -13.02
N LEU A 310 -13.62 -1.76 -12.24
CA LEU A 310 -13.55 -3.04 -11.52
C LEU A 310 -14.30 -3.01 -10.18
N LEU A 311 -14.74 -1.83 -9.73
CA LEU A 311 -15.43 -1.65 -8.46
C LEU A 311 -16.89 -2.03 -8.56
N THR A 312 -17.49 -2.42 -7.43
CA THR A 312 -18.94 -2.61 -7.37
C THR A 312 -19.66 -1.26 -7.48
N SER A 313 -20.90 -1.29 -7.99
CA SER A 313 -21.72 -0.09 -8.14
C SER A 313 -21.98 0.60 -6.79
N GLU A 314 -22.15 -0.18 -5.73
CA GLU A 314 -22.37 0.33 -4.37
C GLU A 314 -21.16 1.11 -3.85
N VAL A 315 -19.96 0.56 -4.01
CA VAL A 315 -18.70 1.22 -3.63
C VAL A 315 -18.51 2.48 -4.47
N SER A 316 -18.68 2.39 -5.78
CA SER A 316 -18.51 3.52 -6.71
C SER A 316 -19.46 4.67 -6.37
N PHE A 317 -20.73 4.37 -6.07
CA PHE A 317 -21.71 5.36 -5.62
C PHE A 317 -21.31 6.00 -4.29
N SER A 318 -20.93 5.16 -3.31
CA SER A 318 -20.57 5.62 -1.96
C SER A 318 -19.43 6.64 -1.98
N LEU A 319 -18.40 6.45 -2.80
CA LEU A 319 -17.21 7.32 -2.81
C LEU A 319 -17.54 8.79 -3.10
N TRP A 320 -18.28 9.06 -4.18
CA TRP A 320 -18.63 10.45 -4.53
C TRP A 320 -19.79 10.96 -3.66
N PHE A 321 -20.75 10.11 -3.32
CA PHE A 321 -21.89 10.51 -2.50
C PHE A 321 -21.44 10.96 -1.11
N PHE A 322 -20.64 10.15 -0.41
CA PHE A 322 -20.15 10.52 0.92
C PHE A 322 -19.12 11.66 0.88
N HIS A 323 -18.39 11.82 -0.23
CA HIS A 323 -17.58 13.02 -0.45
C HIS A 323 -18.47 14.27 -0.46
N LEU A 324 -19.52 14.30 -1.29
CA LEU A 324 -20.46 15.44 -1.34
C LEU A 324 -21.22 15.61 -0.03
N PHE A 325 -21.58 14.52 0.64
CA PHE A 325 -22.20 14.57 1.98
C PHE A 325 -21.29 15.29 2.98
N SER A 326 -19.98 15.01 2.99
CA SER A 326 -19.03 15.73 3.84
C SER A 326 -18.94 17.22 3.51
N LYS A 327 -19.11 17.60 2.22
CA LYS A 327 -19.19 19.00 1.80
C LYS A 327 -20.47 19.67 2.27
N PHE A 328 -21.59 18.96 2.19
CA PHE A 328 -22.87 19.42 2.69
C PHE A 328 -22.84 19.67 4.21
N GLN A 329 -22.13 18.82 4.97
CA GLN A 329 -21.95 19.05 6.40
C GLN A 329 -21.22 20.38 6.71
N LEU A 330 -20.29 20.83 5.85
CA LEU A 330 -19.64 22.14 6.00
C LEU A 330 -20.63 23.30 5.80
N ILE A 331 -21.54 23.17 4.83
CA ILE A 331 -22.63 24.14 4.61
C ILE A 331 -23.53 24.20 5.85
N VAL A 332 -23.96 23.04 6.35
CA VAL A 332 -24.81 22.97 7.54
C VAL A 332 -24.12 23.58 8.76
N ALA A 333 -22.84 23.28 8.97
CA ALA A 333 -22.06 23.88 10.05
C ALA A 333 -22.05 25.41 9.94
N PHE A 334 -21.86 25.96 8.74
CA PHE A 334 -21.94 27.40 8.50
C PHE A 334 -23.31 28.00 8.82
N ILE A 335 -24.38 27.35 8.38
CA ILE A 335 -25.77 27.79 8.67
C ILE A 335 -26.04 27.80 10.18
N LEU A 336 -25.46 26.86 10.93
CA LEU A 336 -25.54 26.78 12.39
C LEU A 336 -24.66 27.81 13.12
N GLY A 337 -23.98 28.70 12.40
CA GLY A 337 -23.16 29.78 12.96
C GLY A 337 -21.70 29.41 13.21
N PHE A 338 -21.29 28.19 12.85
CA PHE A 338 -19.86 27.84 12.85
C PHE A 338 -19.15 28.48 11.65
N GLN A 339 -17.84 28.68 11.74
CA GLN A 339 -17.02 29.17 10.63
C GLN A 339 -16.05 28.06 10.16
N PRO A 340 -16.43 27.20 9.20
CA PRO A 340 -15.56 26.14 8.70
C PRO A 340 -14.21 26.64 8.20
N ALA A 341 -14.14 27.86 7.66
CA ALA A 341 -12.91 28.47 7.18
C ALA A 341 -11.84 28.62 8.27
N THR A 342 -12.23 29.01 9.49
CA THR A 342 -11.33 29.26 10.62
C THR A 342 -11.09 28.03 11.50
N MET A 343 -11.86 26.96 11.28
CA MET A 343 -11.66 25.68 11.99
C MET A 343 -10.32 25.04 11.62
N GLU A 344 -9.62 24.58 12.66
CA GLU A 344 -8.43 23.77 12.51
C GLU A 344 -8.71 22.49 11.73
N SER A 345 -7.76 22.13 10.88
CA SER A 345 -7.77 20.89 10.14
C SER A 345 -6.76 19.95 10.80
N PRO A 346 -7.16 18.73 11.18
CA PRO A 346 -6.23 17.78 11.74
C PRO A 346 -5.08 17.51 10.79
N PHE A 347 -3.85 17.40 11.32
CA PHE A 347 -2.62 17.28 10.51
C PHE A 347 -2.70 16.17 9.43
N TRP A 348 -3.29 15.02 9.76
CA TRP A 348 -3.44 13.90 8.82
C TRP A 348 -4.40 14.19 7.66
N THR A 349 -5.34 15.12 7.84
CA THR A 349 -6.26 15.57 6.78
C THR A 349 -5.67 16.70 5.95
N ARG A 350 -4.53 17.30 6.33
CA ARG A 350 -3.76 18.29 5.54
C ARG A 350 -4.59 19.47 4.99
N GLY A 351 -5.63 19.91 5.69
CA GLY A 351 -6.52 21.00 5.25
C GLY A 351 -7.80 20.55 4.53
N TRP A 352 -7.97 19.25 4.25
CA TRP A 352 -9.02 18.71 3.38
C TRP A 352 -10.34 18.50 4.10
N ALA A 353 -10.24 18.05 5.34
CA ALA A 353 -11.35 17.87 6.25
C ALA A 353 -11.16 18.85 7.41
N LYS A 354 -12.26 19.43 7.88
CA LYS A 354 -12.28 20.23 9.10
C LYS A 354 -12.38 19.30 10.32
N GLY A 355 -11.96 19.77 11.49
CA GLY A 355 -11.83 18.97 12.71
C GLY A 355 -12.96 17.97 12.94
N PHE A 356 -14.22 18.42 12.88
CA PHE A 356 -15.38 17.57 13.12
C PHE A 356 -15.53 16.41 12.10
N VAL A 357 -15.30 16.66 10.80
CA VAL A 357 -15.31 15.63 9.76
C VAL A 357 -14.18 14.63 10.01
N GLY A 358 -13.01 15.11 10.42
CA GLY A 358 -11.86 14.27 10.77
C GLY A 358 -12.15 13.33 11.95
N TYR A 359 -12.77 13.84 13.02
CA TYR A 359 -13.17 13.01 14.16
C TYR A 359 -14.29 12.03 13.80
N GLN A 360 -15.26 12.45 12.98
CA GLN A 360 -16.29 11.55 12.46
C GLN A 360 -15.67 10.41 11.64
N GLN A 361 -14.69 10.71 10.78
CA GLN A 361 -13.96 9.70 10.02
C GLN A 361 -13.25 8.69 10.94
N ILE A 362 -12.56 9.16 11.98
CA ILE A 362 -11.92 8.27 12.96
C ILE A 362 -12.96 7.39 13.66
N GLY A 363 -14.07 7.98 14.14
CA GLY A 363 -15.15 7.24 14.80
C GLY A 363 -15.77 6.18 13.89
N ALA A 364 -16.05 6.53 12.63
CA ALA A 364 -16.55 5.61 11.63
C ALA A 364 -15.54 4.48 11.35
N TYR A 365 -14.26 4.80 11.31
CA TYR A 365 -13.19 3.85 11.10
C TYR A 365 -13.03 2.85 12.27
N VAL A 366 -13.10 3.34 13.51
CA VAL A 366 -13.11 2.51 14.73
C VAL A 366 -14.33 1.57 14.71
N ALA A 367 -15.52 2.11 14.41
CA ALA A 367 -16.74 1.32 14.33
C ALA A 367 -16.65 0.25 13.23
N PHE A 368 -16.12 0.60 12.06
CA PHE A 368 -15.90 -0.33 10.94
C PHE A 368 -14.98 -1.49 11.31
N VAL A 369 -13.83 -1.20 11.92
CA VAL A 369 -12.91 -2.24 12.40
C VAL A 369 -13.55 -3.08 13.52
N GLY A 370 -14.31 -2.46 14.42
CA GLY A 370 -15.06 -3.17 15.45
C GLY A 370 -16.06 -4.17 14.87
N ILE A 371 -16.84 -3.76 13.86
CA ILE A 371 -17.77 -4.63 13.14
C ILE A 371 -17.01 -5.76 12.44
N LEU A 372 -15.89 -5.47 11.78
CA LEU A 372 -15.07 -6.47 11.08
C LEU A 372 -14.52 -7.55 12.04
N LEU A 373 -14.05 -7.15 13.22
CA LEU A 373 -13.61 -8.09 14.25
C LEU A 373 -14.78 -8.89 14.81
N TRP A 374 -15.94 -8.26 14.98
CA TRP A 374 -17.16 -8.90 15.45
C TRP A 374 -17.71 -9.95 14.47
N THR A 375 -17.76 -9.63 13.16
CA THR A 375 -18.22 -10.57 12.12
C THR A 375 -17.25 -11.74 11.98
N GLY A 376 -15.94 -11.50 12.10
CA GLY A 376 -14.90 -12.53 12.05
C GLY A 376 -14.69 -13.33 13.34
N ARG A 377 -15.40 -13.05 14.44
CA ARG A 377 -15.12 -13.59 15.79
C ARG A 377 -15.02 -15.12 15.86
N GLU A 378 -15.86 -15.82 15.11
CA GLU A 378 -15.88 -17.29 15.08
C GLU A 378 -14.62 -17.85 14.40
N HIS A 379 -14.15 -17.18 13.35
CA HIS A 379 -12.92 -17.52 12.66
C HIS A 379 -11.70 -17.24 13.53
N TRP A 380 -11.64 -16.08 14.20
CA TRP A 380 -10.59 -15.78 15.18
C TRP A 380 -10.53 -16.83 16.29
N ALA A 381 -11.69 -17.19 16.85
CA ALA A 381 -11.77 -18.22 17.89
C ALA A 381 -11.30 -19.59 17.37
N ARG A 382 -11.62 -19.92 16.12
CA ARG A 382 -11.14 -21.15 15.46
C ARG A 382 -9.62 -21.17 15.31
N VAL A 383 -9.05 -20.10 14.76
CA VAL A 383 -7.60 -19.96 14.57
C VAL A 383 -6.88 -20.05 15.92
N ALA A 384 -7.43 -19.43 16.97
CA ALA A 384 -6.88 -19.54 18.33
C ALA A 384 -6.93 -20.99 18.84
N ARG A 385 -8.09 -21.67 18.79
CA ARG A 385 -8.20 -23.09 19.21
C ARG A 385 -7.23 -23.98 18.43
N ARG A 386 -7.11 -23.75 17.12
CA ARG A 386 -6.18 -24.45 16.24
C ARG A 386 -4.71 -24.22 16.65
N ALA A 387 -4.35 -22.99 17.01
CA ALA A 387 -3.00 -22.63 17.47
C ALA A 387 -2.62 -23.29 18.81
N PHE A 388 -3.59 -23.53 19.68
CA PHE A 388 -3.41 -24.26 20.94
C PHE A 388 -3.65 -25.78 20.81
N GLY A 389 -3.74 -26.32 19.59
CA GLY A 389 -3.90 -27.76 19.35
C GLY A 389 -5.27 -28.34 19.72
N ARG A 390 -6.27 -27.49 20.00
CA ARG A 390 -7.63 -27.88 20.39
C ARG A 390 -8.55 -28.14 19.20
N GLU A 391 -8.06 -27.92 17.97
CA GLU A 391 -8.81 -28.12 16.73
C GLU A 391 -7.89 -28.71 15.66
N LYS A 392 -8.43 -29.61 14.83
CA LYS A 392 -7.68 -30.24 13.73
C LYS A 392 -7.56 -29.30 12.54
N ALA A 393 -6.53 -29.52 11.71
CA ALA A 393 -6.34 -28.75 10.49
C ALA A 393 -7.52 -28.98 9.54
N SER A 394 -8.10 -27.89 9.04
CA SER A 394 -9.10 -27.97 7.98
C SER A 394 -8.43 -28.35 6.64
N PRO A 395 -9.14 -29.01 5.71
CA PRO A 395 -8.61 -29.24 4.36
C PRO A 395 -8.17 -27.95 3.66
N GLU A 396 -8.90 -26.85 3.92
CA GLU A 396 -8.61 -25.50 3.39
C GLU A 396 -7.30 -24.92 3.91
N GLU A 397 -6.87 -25.25 5.13
CA GLU A 397 -5.60 -24.80 5.73
C GLU A 397 -4.39 -25.25 4.88
N LYS A 398 -4.51 -26.34 4.12
CA LYS A 398 -3.44 -26.82 3.23
C LYS A 398 -3.18 -25.90 2.04
N LEU A 399 -4.11 -25.00 1.73
CA LEU A 399 -3.98 -24.01 0.66
C LEU A 399 -3.33 -22.70 1.16
N GLU A 400 -3.20 -22.54 2.47
CA GLU A 400 -2.57 -21.35 3.06
C GLU A 400 -1.05 -21.38 2.93
N ALA A 401 -0.46 -20.18 2.85
CA ALA A 401 1.00 -20.03 2.78
C ALA A 401 1.70 -20.51 4.08
N LEU A 402 1.03 -20.39 5.22
CA LEU A 402 1.49 -20.85 6.53
C LEU A 402 0.35 -21.59 7.23
N SER A 403 0.68 -22.54 8.09
CA SER A 403 -0.32 -23.15 8.98
C SER A 403 -0.85 -22.11 9.97
N TYR A 404 -2.11 -22.26 10.38
CA TYR A 404 -2.73 -21.31 11.30
C TYR A 404 -1.99 -21.16 12.65
N PRO A 405 -1.40 -22.22 13.25
CA PRO A 405 -0.58 -22.06 14.44
C PRO A 405 0.67 -21.18 14.21
N VAL A 406 1.36 -21.36 13.09
CA VAL A 406 2.56 -20.57 12.76
C VAL A 406 2.18 -19.11 12.50
N ALA A 407 1.09 -18.86 11.76
CA ALA A 407 0.60 -17.51 11.54
C ALA A 407 0.15 -16.84 12.84
N PHE A 408 -0.55 -17.56 13.73
CA PHE A 408 -1.01 -17.02 15.01
C PHE A 408 0.15 -16.64 15.94
N TRP A 409 1.10 -17.57 16.16
CA TRP A 409 2.25 -17.30 17.02
C TRP A 409 3.25 -16.34 16.37
N GLY A 410 3.39 -16.39 15.05
CA GLY A 410 4.19 -15.42 14.29
C GLY A 410 3.64 -14.00 14.42
N PHE A 411 2.31 -13.83 14.36
CA PHE A 411 1.65 -12.54 14.58
C PHE A 411 1.90 -12.00 15.99
N TRP A 412 1.58 -12.79 17.03
CA TRP A 412 1.73 -12.34 18.43
C TRP A 412 3.19 -12.18 18.84
N GLY A 413 4.08 -13.05 18.36
CA GLY A 413 5.53 -12.93 18.59
C GLY A 413 6.12 -11.68 17.95
N SER A 414 5.72 -11.37 16.72
CA SER A 414 6.13 -10.12 16.05
C SER A 414 5.59 -8.89 16.77
N MET A 415 4.33 -8.93 17.20
CA MET A 415 3.73 -7.85 17.98
C MET A 415 4.48 -7.61 19.29
N ALA A 416 4.81 -8.68 20.03
CA ALA A 416 5.58 -8.58 21.26
C ALA A 416 6.99 -8.00 21.02
N LEU A 417 7.67 -8.43 19.94
CA LEU A 417 8.97 -7.88 19.55
C LEU A 417 8.88 -6.40 19.19
N LEU A 418 7.86 -5.97 18.45
CA LEU A 418 7.65 -4.57 18.09
C LEU A 418 7.36 -3.68 19.30
N ILE A 419 6.53 -4.16 20.24
CA ILE A 419 6.29 -3.47 21.52
C ILE A 419 7.59 -3.37 22.32
N ALA A 420 8.31 -4.47 22.49
CA ALA A 420 9.59 -4.49 23.20
C ALA A 420 10.62 -3.56 22.54
N TRP A 421 10.67 -3.53 21.22
CA TRP A 421 11.54 -2.64 20.45
C TRP A 421 11.20 -1.16 20.66
N THR A 422 9.92 -0.80 20.66
CA THR A 422 9.49 0.59 20.96
C THR A 422 9.78 1.00 22.40
N ILE A 423 9.59 0.09 23.37
CA ILE A 423 9.93 0.35 24.78
C ILE A 423 11.45 0.50 24.92
N ALA A 424 12.22 -0.37 24.26
CA ALA A 424 13.67 -0.27 24.22
C ALA A 424 14.14 1.05 23.61
N ALA A 425 13.42 1.62 22.64
CA ALA A 425 13.70 2.94 22.09
C ALA A 425 13.42 4.11 23.07
N GLY A 426 12.80 3.85 24.22
CA GLY A 426 12.51 4.85 25.26
C GLY A 426 11.05 5.26 25.36
N VAL A 427 10.15 4.63 24.58
CA VAL A 427 8.70 4.91 24.64
C VAL A 427 8.11 4.26 25.89
N ALA A 428 7.26 4.99 26.62
CA ALA A 428 6.57 4.45 27.78
C ALA A 428 5.69 3.23 27.38
N PRO A 429 5.62 2.15 28.19
CA PRO A 429 4.93 0.92 27.81
C PRO A 429 3.48 1.12 27.39
N HIS A 430 2.71 1.94 28.11
CA HIS A 430 1.31 2.22 27.77
C HIS A 430 1.17 2.92 26.41
N VAL A 431 2.09 3.82 26.06
CA VAL A 431 2.11 4.48 24.73
C VAL A 431 2.46 3.48 23.64
N ALA A 432 3.40 2.56 23.89
CA ALA A 432 3.73 1.51 22.94
C ALA A 432 2.53 0.60 22.62
N PHE A 433 1.76 0.19 23.63
CA PHE A 433 0.53 -0.59 23.42
C PHE A 433 -0.52 0.20 22.61
N VAL A 434 -0.73 1.48 22.93
CA VAL A 434 -1.67 2.33 22.21
C VAL A 434 -1.23 2.53 20.75
N LEU A 435 0.06 2.78 20.51
CA LEU A 435 0.63 2.97 19.19
C LEU A 435 0.40 1.74 18.30
N TRP A 436 0.77 0.55 18.78
CA TRP A 436 0.62 -0.67 18.00
C TRP A 436 -0.84 -1.13 17.87
N GLY A 437 -1.68 -0.87 18.87
CA GLY A 437 -3.13 -1.08 18.77
C GLY A 437 -3.77 -0.18 17.72
N ALA A 438 -3.42 1.11 17.70
CA ALA A 438 -3.87 2.06 16.68
C ALA A 438 -3.34 1.68 15.29
N TYR A 439 -2.07 1.27 15.19
CA TYR A 439 -1.50 0.77 13.95
C TYR A 439 -2.27 -0.44 13.41
N LEU A 440 -2.58 -1.44 14.25
CA LEU A 440 -3.36 -2.60 13.81
C LEU A 440 -4.76 -2.20 13.34
N MET A 441 -5.43 -1.30 14.07
CA MET A 441 -6.73 -0.79 13.67
C MET A 441 -6.66 -0.17 12.26
N VAL A 442 -5.68 0.71 12.02
CA VAL A 442 -5.44 1.32 10.72
C VAL A 442 -5.09 0.27 9.67
N ALA A 443 -4.16 -0.64 9.94
CA ALA A 443 -3.77 -1.69 9.00
C ALA A 443 -4.97 -2.57 8.59
N LEU A 444 -5.78 -3.01 9.56
CA LEU A 444 -6.88 -3.93 9.34
C LEU A 444 -7.99 -3.27 8.51
N GLY A 445 -8.40 -2.05 8.88
CA GLY A 445 -9.41 -1.31 8.12
C GLY A 445 -8.96 -0.94 6.70
N LEU A 446 -7.70 -0.50 6.53
CA LEU A 446 -7.18 -0.09 5.22
C LEU A 446 -7.05 -1.30 4.31
N THR A 447 -6.54 -2.42 4.82
CA THR A 447 -6.43 -3.65 4.05
C THR A 447 -7.81 -4.12 3.61
N ARG A 448 -8.82 -4.03 4.48
CA ARG A 448 -10.20 -4.38 4.12
C ARG A 448 -10.76 -3.46 3.04
N MET A 449 -10.61 -2.14 3.20
CA MET A 449 -11.06 -1.16 2.20
C MET A 449 -10.39 -1.41 0.83
N VAL A 450 -9.09 -1.68 0.79
CA VAL A 450 -8.38 -1.94 -0.47
C VAL A 450 -8.80 -3.27 -1.09
N ALA A 451 -8.96 -4.32 -0.28
CA ALA A 451 -9.36 -5.65 -0.75
C ALA A 451 -10.80 -5.67 -1.28
N GLU A 452 -11.71 -4.94 -0.65
CA GLU A 452 -13.14 -4.89 -1.02
C GLU A 452 -13.41 -3.85 -2.10
N ALA A 453 -12.96 -2.62 -1.87
CA ALA A 453 -13.28 -1.45 -2.68
C ALA A 453 -12.22 -1.14 -3.75
N GLY A 454 -11.15 -1.92 -3.89
CA GLY A 454 -10.16 -1.76 -4.96
C GLY A 454 -9.48 -0.39 -5.04
N LEU A 455 -9.47 0.37 -3.94
CA LEU A 455 -8.97 1.74 -3.91
C LEU A 455 -7.46 1.77 -4.19
N MET A 456 -7.06 2.34 -5.34
CA MET A 456 -5.63 2.53 -5.66
C MET A 456 -4.94 3.54 -4.73
N PHE A 457 -5.70 4.52 -4.25
CA PHE A 457 -5.22 5.57 -3.34
C PHE A 457 -6.14 5.61 -2.10
N ALA A 458 -5.59 5.27 -0.93
CA ALA A 458 -6.28 5.49 0.35
C ALA A 458 -5.98 6.87 0.95
N LEU A 459 -4.87 7.49 0.55
CA LEU A 459 -4.48 8.85 0.94
C LEU A 459 -4.40 9.72 -0.32
N TYR A 460 -5.45 10.50 -0.57
CA TYR A 460 -5.45 11.45 -1.68
C TYR A 460 -4.54 12.64 -1.33
N ARG A 461 -3.55 12.91 -2.18
CA ARG A 461 -2.74 14.12 -2.14
C ARG A 461 -2.98 14.85 -3.46
N PRO A 462 -3.45 16.10 -3.44
CA PRO A 462 -3.46 16.92 -4.65
C PRO A 462 -2.05 17.03 -5.19
N ARG A 463 -1.96 17.17 -6.51
CA ARG A 463 -0.88 17.96 -7.07
C ARG A 463 -0.98 19.38 -6.50
N GLN A 464 -0.18 19.67 -5.48
CA GLN A 464 0.21 21.05 -5.21
C GLN A 464 0.95 21.53 -6.46
N ARG A 465 0.58 22.72 -6.98
CA ARG A 465 1.35 23.36 -8.04
C ARG A 465 2.80 23.38 -7.58
N ARG A 466 3.68 22.75 -8.38
CA ARG A 466 5.12 22.84 -8.22
C ARG A 466 5.46 24.32 -8.43
N ALA A 467 5.64 25.08 -7.37
CA ALA A 467 6.48 26.27 -7.46
C ALA A 467 7.86 25.73 -7.85
N ARG A 468 8.34 26.10 -9.04
CA ARG A 468 9.76 25.94 -9.33
C ARG A 468 10.47 26.76 -8.25
N PHE A 469 11.22 26.10 -7.37
CA PHE A 469 12.21 26.82 -6.58
C PHE A 469 13.26 27.30 -7.59
N GLY A 470 13.19 28.58 -7.93
CA GLY A 470 14.00 29.20 -8.97
C GLY A 470 13.24 30.23 -9.79
N ASP A 471 12.57 31.17 -9.11
CA ASP A 471 12.42 32.58 -9.50
C ASP A 471 12.33 33.41 -8.20
#